data_AF-A0A2M7T0K1-F1
#
_entry.id   AF-A0A2M7T0K1-F1
#
_cell.length_a   1.000
_cell.length_b   1.000
_cell.length_c   1.000
_cell.angle_alpha   90.00
_cell.angle_beta   90.00
_cell.angle_gamma   90.00
#
_symmetry.space_group_name_H-M   'P 1'
#
loop_
_entity.id
_entity.type
_entity.pdbx_description
1 polymer ?
#
loop_
_entity_poly.entity_id
_entity_poly.type
_entity_poly.pdbx_seq_one_letter_code
_entity_poly.pdbx_strand_id
1 'polypeptide(L)'
;MEKLAMLSRLKFDDQKIESFSKEFNNILGFVDSIGEVDTTGISPLTSVANLPSTPEREDVALPPSAERRDAHQKNAPKAEMGFFSVPRIVE
;
A
#
# COMPACT_ATOMS: atom_id res chain seq x y z
N MET A 1 17.15 -8.25 -4.50
CA MET A 1 16.04 -7.46 -5.08
C MET A 1 14.79 -8.29 -5.35
N GLU A 2 14.93 -9.55 -5.75
CA GLU A 2 13.82 -10.50 -5.98
C GLU A 2 12.83 -10.61 -4.81
N LYS A 3 13.32 -10.73 -3.56
CA LYS A 3 12.46 -10.79 -2.38
C LYS A 3 11.59 -9.54 -2.20
N LEU A 4 12.17 -8.35 -2.42
CA LEU A 4 11.46 -7.08 -2.32
C LEU A 4 10.40 -6.97 -3.43
N ALA A 5 10.78 -7.33 -4.66
CA ALA A 5 9.86 -7.38 -5.80
C ALA A 5 8.64 -8.30 -5.54
N MET A 6 8.89 -9.49 -4.99
CA MET A 6 7.85 -10.44 -4.63
C MET A 6 6.88 -9.88 -3.58
N LEU A 7 7.40 -9.26 -2.53
CA LEU A 7 6.59 -8.65 -1.46
C LEU A 7 5.74 -7.47 -1.97
N SER A 8 6.29 -6.69 -2.90
CA SER A 8 5.60 -5.56 -3.53
C SER A 8 4.72 -5.94 -4.72
N ARG A 9 4.62 -7.23 -5.08
CA ARG A 9 3.91 -7.74 -6.27
C ARG A 9 4.37 -7.07 -7.58
N LEU A 10 5.65 -6.75 -7.68
CA LEU A 10 6.28 -6.16 -8.87
C LEU A 10 7.03 -7.24 -9.65
N LYS A 11 6.85 -7.26 -10.97
CA LYS A 11 7.64 -8.07 -11.89
C LYS A 11 8.68 -7.18 -12.56
N PHE A 12 9.96 -7.55 -12.43
CA PHE A 12 11.05 -6.85 -13.10
C PHE A 12 11.55 -7.66 -14.29
N ASP A 13 12.09 -6.96 -15.28
CA ASP A 13 12.88 -7.55 -16.35
C ASP A 13 14.28 -7.86 -15.80
N ASP A 14 14.78 -9.07 -16.04
CA ASP A 14 16.08 -9.54 -15.56
C ASP A 14 17.21 -8.57 -15.97
N GLN A 15 17.09 -7.96 -17.15
CA GLN A 15 18.07 -6.98 -17.64
C GLN A 15 18.13 -5.69 -16.82
N LYS A 16 17.06 -5.37 -16.08
CA LYS A 16 16.94 -4.12 -15.29
C LYS A 16 17.13 -4.35 -13.79
N ILE A 17 17.13 -5.61 -13.32
CA ILE A 17 17.26 -5.91 -11.88
C ILE A 17 18.57 -5.35 -11.32
N GLU A 18 19.67 -5.43 -12.06
CA GLU A 18 20.97 -4.95 -11.60
C GLU A 18 21.00 -3.42 -11.48
N SER A 19 20.47 -2.69 -12.46
CA SER A 19 20.42 -1.22 -12.41
C SER A 19 19.52 -0.72 -11.29
N PHE A 20 18.33 -1.32 -11.14
CA PHE A 20 17.42 -0.99 -10.04
C PHE A 20 18.02 -1.27 -8.68
N SER A 21 18.79 -2.37 -8.54
CA SER A 21 19.46 -2.68 -7.28
C SER A 21 20.50 -1.61 -6.92
N LYS A 22 21.26 -1.09 -7.91
CA LYS A 22 22.22 0.00 -7.70
C LYS A 22 21.52 1.29 -7.28
N GLU A 23 20.47 1.68 -8.00
CA GLU A 23 19.68 2.88 -7.68
C GLU A 23 19.05 2.79 -6.28
N PHE A 24 18.47 1.64 -5.94
CA PHE A 24 17.88 1.41 -4.63
C PHE A 24 18.91 1.50 -3.50
N ASN A 25 20.10 0.91 -3.69
CA ASN A 25 21.18 1.01 -2.70
C ASN A 25 21.67 2.45 -2.53
N ASN A 26 21.69 3.27 -3.59
CA ASN A 26 22.01 4.69 -3.47
C ASN A 26 20.98 5.44 -2.62
N ILE A 27 19.69 5.12 -2.76
CA ILE A 27 18.62 5.70 -1.93
C ILE A 27 18.80 5.28 -0.47
N LEU A 28 19.09 4.00 -0.21
CA LEU A 28 19.35 3.53 1.16
C LEU A 28 20.54 4.26 1.78
N GLY A 29 21.64 4.40 1.03
CA GLY A 29 22.81 5.15 1.50
C GLY A 29 22.51 6.63 1.77
N PHE A 30 21.61 7.25 1.02
CA PHE A 30 21.13 8.60 1.33
C PHE A 30 20.30 8.64 2.62
N VAL A 31 19.40 7.67 2.83
CA VAL A 31 18.56 7.57 4.04
C VAL A 31 19.42 7.35 5.29
N ASP A 32 20.53 6.62 5.19
CA ASP A 32 21.47 6.39 6.30
C ASP A 32 22.04 7.71 6.87
N SER A 33 22.13 8.78 6.07
CA SER A 33 22.55 10.11 6.56
C SER A 33 21.64 10.69 7.65
N ILE A 34 20.37 10.27 7.70
CA ILE A 34 19.42 10.70 8.75
C ILE A 34 19.83 10.11 10.11
N GLY A 35 20.53 8.97 10.12
CA GLY A 35 21.01 8.31 11.34
C GLY A 35 22.10 9.08 12.08
N GLU A 36 22.68 10.13 11.48
CA GLU A 36 23.65 11.02 12.14
C GLU A 36 23.00 11.93 13.20
N VAL A 37 21.68 12.08 13.18
CA VAL A 37 20.93 12.91 14.13
C VAL A 37 20.58 12.08 15.37
N ASP A 38 21.00 12.54 16.54
CA ASP A 38 20.64 11.91 17.81
C ASP A 38 19.14 12.14 18.12
N THR A 39 18.37 11.05 18.10
CA THR A 39 16.95 11.05 18.47
C THR A 39 16.70 10.42 19.83
N THR A 40 17.73 10.28 20.69
CA THR A 40 17.59 9.69 22.02
C THR A 40 16.58 10.49 22.86
N GLY A 41 15.56 9.79 23.37
CA GLY A 41 14.51 10.41 24.18
C GLY A 41 13.45 11.20 23.40
N ILE A 42 13.51 11.22 22.07
CA ILE A 42 12.47 11.85 21.23
C ILE A 42 11.38 10.83 20.93
N SER A 43 10.12 11.18 21.22
CA SER A 43 8.98 10.34 20.85
C SER A 43 8.72 10.39 19.33
N PRO A 44 8.38 9.27 18.68
CA PRO A 44 8.02 9.28 17.26
C PRO A 44 6.77 10.13 17.00
N LEU A 45 6.80 10.89 15.92
CA LEU A 45 5.64 11.65 15.46
C LEU A 45 4.72 10.75 14.62
N THR A 46 3.52 10.44 15.13
CA THR A 46 2.55 9.55 14.45
C THR A 46 1.56 10.29 13.56
N SER A 47 1.19 11.52 13.93
CA SER A 47 0.27 12.39 13.20
C SER A 47 0.65 13.83 13.48
N VAL A 48 0.60 14.69 12.45
CA VAL A 48 0.73 16.15 12.62
C VAL A 48 -0.54 16.78 13.18
N ALA A 49 -1.69 16.10 13.03
CA ALA A 49 -2.95 16.55 13.57
C ALA A 49 -3.02 16.20 15.06
N ASN A 50 -3.26 17.21 15.88
CA ASN A 50 -3.55 17.06 17.31
C ASN A 50 -4.98 16.57 17.49
N LEU A 51 -5.18 15.26 17.38
CA LEU A 51 -6.45 14.62 17.69
C LEU A 51 -6.51 14.34 19.21
N PRO A 52 -7.51 14.87 19.94
CA PRO A 52 -7.60 14.69 21.39
C PRO A 52 -7.94 13.26 21.81
N SER A 53 -8.46 12.46 20.87
CA SER A 53 -8.85 11.07 21.07
C SER A 53 -8.85 10.31 19.74
N THR A 54 -8.87 8.98 19.83
CA THR A 54 -9.09 8.11 18.67
C THR A 54 -10.45 8.45 18.02
N PRO A 55 -10.52 8.67 16.70
CA PRO A 55 -11.79 8.86 16.03
C PRO A 55 -12.66 7.61 16.11
N GLU A 56 -13.83 7.74 16.70
CA GLU A 56 -14.83 6.68 16.79
C GLU A 56 -15.95 6.92 15.78
N ARG A 57 -16.57 5.83 15.33
CA ARG A 57 -17.74 5.86 14.45
C ARG A 57 -18.92 5.25 15.21
N GLU A 58 -20.05 5.95 15.20
CA GLU A 58 -21.33 5.43 15.70
C GLU A 58 -21.68 4.07 15.11
N ASP A 59 -22.21 3.15 15.91
CA ASP A 59 -22.65 1.83 15.46
C ASP A 59 -24.04 1.88 14.79
N VAL A 60 -24.13 2.67 13.72
CA VAL A 60 -25.36 2.86 12.95
C VAL A 60 -25.14 2.30 11.55
N ALA A 61 -26.06 1.44 11.11
CA ALA A 61 -26.07 0.90 9.76
C ALA A 61 -26.42 2.02 8.76
N LEU A 62 -25.57 2.20 7.75
CA LEU A 62 -25.86 3.10 6.64
C LEU A 62 -26.86 2.43 5.68
N PRO A 63 -27.84 3.17 5.12
CA PRO A 63 -28.81 2.62 4.20
C PRO A 63 -28.10 1.98 2.99
N PRO A 64 -28.64 0.87 2.44
CA PRO A 64 -28.13 0.33 1.20
C PRO A 64 -28.29 1.38 0.09
N SER A 65 -27.20 1.85 -0.50
CA SER A 65 -27.27 2.75 -1.64
C SER A 65 -27.80 1.94 -2.83
N ALA A 66 -28.83 2.47 -3.47
CA ALA A 66 -29.58 1.77 -4.49
C ALA A 66 -28.79 1.56 -5.80
N GLU A 67 -27.63 2.21 -5.95
CA GLU A 67 -26.82 2.22 -7.18
C GLU A 67 -25.65 1.20 -7.18
N ARG A 68 -25.53 0.38 -6.14
CA ARG A 68 -24.25 -0.22 -5.75
C ARG A 68 -23.59 -1.10 -6.79
N ARG A 69 -24.24 -2.12 -7.30
CA ARG A 69 -23.49 -3.18 -8.00
C ARG A 69 -22.89 -2.68 -9.33
N ASP A 70 -23.71 -2.07 -10.17
CA ASP A 70 -23.27 -1.61 -11.48
C ASP A 70 -22.29 -0.42 -11.34
N ALA A 71 -22.52 0.47 -10.36
CA ALA A 71 -21.58 1.56 -10.04
C ALA A 71 -20.23 1.04 -9.49
N HIS A 72 -20.24 0.02 -8.62
CA HIS A 72 -19.03 -0.60 -8.09
C HIS A 72 -18.25 -1.38 -9.16
N GLN A 73 -18.95 -1.95 -10.14
CA GLN A 73 -18.34 -2.72 -11.21
C GLN A 73 -17.91 -1.90 -12.41
N LYS A 74 -18.27 -0.61 -12.47
CA LYS A 74 -17.93 0.30 -13.58
C LYS A 74 -16.42 0.32 -13.92
N ASN A 75 -15.56 0.20 -12.90
CA ASN A 75 -14.10 0.19 -13.06
C ASN A 75 -13.50 -1.22 -12.91
N ALA A 76 -14.31 -2.27 -12.81
CA ALA A 76 -13.82 -3.62 -12.68
C ALA A 76 -13.16 -4.06 -14.01
N PRO A 77 -11.91 -4.56 -13.99
CA PRO A 77 -11.29 -5.12 -15.20
C PRO A 77 -12.10 -6.28 -15.79
N LYS A 78 -12.74 -7.07 -14.93
CA LYS A 78 -13.66 -8.13 -15.32
C LYS A 78 -14.71 -8.34 -14.23
N ALA A 79 -15.98 -8.35 -14.63
CA ALA A 79 -17.10 -8.65 -13.76
C ALA A 79 -18.04 -9.67 -14.42
N GLU A 80 -18.52 -10.64 -13.66
CA GLU A 80 -19.41 -11.70 -14.13
C GLU A 80 -20.50 -11.97 -13.08
N MET A 81 -21.77 -12.01 -13.49
CA MET A 81 -22.91 -12.33 -12.61
C MET A 81 -22.95 -11.53 -11.29
N GLY A 82 -22.42 -10.31 -11.28
CA GLY A 82 -22.35 -9.48 -10.07
C GLY A 82 -21.12 -9.70 -9.17
N PHE A 83 -20.12 -10.44 -9.64
CA PHE A 83 -18.85 -10.66 -8.95
C PHE A 83 -17.67 -10.04 -9.71
N PHE A 84 -16.58 -9.70 -8.99
CA PHE A 84 -15.29 -9.40 -9.60
C PHE A 84 -14.60 -10.71 -9.98
N SER A 85 -14.27 -10.87 -11.25
CA SER A 85 -13.68 -12.10 -11.77
C SER A 85 -12.16 -11.99 -11.76
N VAL A 86 -11.49 -12.91 -11.08
CA VAL A 86 -10.02 -13.00 -10.99
C VAL A 86 -9.55 -14.40 -11.38
N PRO A 87 -8.28 -14.58 -11.81
CA PRO A 87 -7.71 -15.90 -12.03
C PRO A 87 -7.86 -16.76 -10.77
N ARG A 88 -8.21 -18.04 -10.96
CA ARG A 88 -8.34 -18.99 -9.85
C ARG A 88 -7.01 -19.07 -9.10
N ILE A 89 -7.07 -18.89 -7.78
CA ILE A 89 -5.94 -19.14 -6.90
C ILE A 89 -5.78 -20.67 -6.81
N VAL A 90 -4.66 -21.16 -7.29
CA VAL A 90 -4.21 -22.56 -7.16
C VAL A 90 -2.94 -22.56 -6.32
N GLU A 91 -2.80 -23.57 -5.45
CA GLU A 91 -1.57 -23.82 -4.68
C GLU A 91 -0.52 -24.55 -5.51
#